data_AF-A0AAU9J055-F1
#
_entry.id   AF-A0AAU9J055-F1
#
_cell.length_a   1.000
_cell.length_b   1.000
_cell.length_c   1.000
_cell.angle_alpha   90.00
_cell.angle_beta   90.00
_cell.angle_gamma   90.00
#
_symmetry.space_group_name_H-M   'P 1'
#
loop_
_entity.id
_entity.type
_entity.pdbx_description
1 polymer ?
#
loop_
_entity_poly.entity_id
_entity_poly.type
_entity_poly.pdbx_seq_one_letter_code
_entity_poly.pdbx_strand_id
1 'polypeptide(L)'
;MERDYFPISDTEKEELDKLGITYRWRDSCLPQKKEEKLCKMQHNLFWFYYCKEQISAWKNCEADREREIMKIQNFSLPPIEKRKLFN
;
A
#
# COMPACT_ATOMS: atom_id res chain seq x y z
N MET A 1 1.33 10.61 -2.96
CA MET A 1 -0.04 10.15 -2.69
C MET A 1 -0.78 9.82 -3.97
N GLU A 2 -0.88 10.70 -4.98
CA GLU A 2 -1.52 10.33 -6.26
C GLU A 2 -0.66 9.45 -7.19
N ARG A 3 0.68 9.48 -7.03
CA ARG A 3 1.60 8.71 -7.89
C ARG A 3 1.55 7.19 -7.69
N ASP A 4 0.99 6.71 -6.58
CA ASP A 4 0.90 5.28 -6.27
C ASP A 4 -0.43 4.67 -6.75
N TYR A 5 -1.35 5.51 -7.23
CA TYR A 5 -2.65 5.07 -7.73
C TYR A 5 -2.56 4.78 -9.22
N PHE A 6 -2.74 3.52 -9.56
CA PHE A 6 -2.82 3.09 -10.94
C PHE A 6 -4.27 3.23 -11.45
N PRO A 7 -4.48 3.71 -12.68
CA PRO A 7 -5.79 3.65 -13.30
C PRO A 7 -6.18 2.17 -13.45
N ILE A 8 -7.28 1.78 -12.81
CA ILE A 8 -7.86 0.45 -12.94
C ILE A 8 -9.12 0.51 -13.79
N SER A 9 -9.43 -0.58 -14.49
CA SER A 9 -10.66 -0.70 -15.27
C SER A 9 -11.91 -0.76 -14.37
N ASP A 10 -13.09 -0.46 -14.92
CA ASP A 10 -14.36 -0.61 -14.20
C ASP A 10 -14.60 -2.06 -13.77
N THR A 11 -14.25 -3.03 -14.62
CA THR A 11 -14.32 -4.47 -14.28
C THR A 11 -13.44 -4.80 -13.08
N GLU A 12 -12.20 -4.32 -13.07
CA GLU A 12 -11.28 -4.56 -11.95
C GLU A 12 -11.76 -3.86 -10.66
N LYS A 13 -12.39 -2.70 -10.79
CA LYS A 13 -13.02 -2.01 -9.66
C LYS A 13 -14.15 -2.85 -9.05
N GLU A 14 -15.01 -3.45 -9.86
CA GLU A 14 -16.08 -4.34 -9.36
C GLU A 14 -15.51 -5.58 -8.65
N GLU A 15 -14.43 -6.17 -9.18
CA GLU A 15 -13.75 -7.31 -8.55
C GLU A 15 -13.17 -6.93 -7.18
N LEU A 16 -12.53 -5.76 -7.09
CA LEU A 16 -11.99 -5.24 -5.85
C LEU A 16 -13.09 -4.93 -4.84
N ASP A 17 -14.23 -4.40 -5.29
CA ASP A 17 -15.37 -4.11 -4.43
C ASP A 17 -15.98 -5.41 -3.85
N LYS A 18 -16.02 -6.50 -4.63
CA LYS A 18 -16.41 -7.84 -4.13
C LYS A 18 -15.45 -8.39 -3.06
N LEU A 19 -14.17 -8.07 -3.16
CA LEU A 19 -13.15 -8.41 -2.14
C LEU A 19 -13.18 -7.44 -0.93
N GLY A 20 -14.05 -6.43 -0.97
CA GLY A 20 -14.12 -5.36 0.02
C GLY A 20 -12.84 -4.53 0.07
N ILE A 21 -12.16 -4.35 -1.06
CA ILE A 21 -10.95 -3.54 -1.18
C ILE A 21 -11.33 -2.12 -1.61
N THR A 22 -11.34 -1.21 -0.63
CA THR A 22 -11.69 0.20 -0.84
C THR A 22 -10.62 0.95 -1.64
N TYR A 23 -11.00 2.11 -2.20
CA TYR A 23 -10.08 2.99 -2.93
C TYR A 23 -8.80 3.28 -2.16
N ARG A 24 -8.88 3.47 -0.83
CA ARG A 24 -7.72 3.71 0.04
C ARG A 24 -6.59 2.68 -0.09
N TRP A 25 -6.92 1.44 -0.48
CA TRP A 25 -5.98 0.33 -0.59
C TRP A 25 -5.60 0.01 -2.05
N ARG A 26 -5.91 0.89 -2.99
CA ARG A 26 -5.57 0.76 -4.42
C ARG A 26 -4.26 1.46 -4.74
N ASP A 27 -3.23 1.09 -3.98
CA ASP A 27 -1.86 1.58 -4.15
C ASP A 27 -0.95 0.50 -4.74
N SER A 28 0.37 0.72 -4.69
CA SER A 28 1.37 -0.24 -5.15
C SER A 28 1.34 -1.60 -4.45
N CYS A 29 0.65 -1.72 -3.31
CA CYS A 29 0.50 -2.96 -2.54
C CYS A 29 -0.82 -3.69 -2.83
N LEU A 30 -1.59 -3.23 -3.82
CA LEU A 30 -2.83 -3.86 -4.25
C LEU A 30 -2.71 -5.35 -4.57
N PRO A 31 -1.65 -5.86 -5.25
CA PRO A 31 -1.52 -7.29 -5.52
C PRO A 31 -1.48 -8.13 -4.24
N GLN A 32 -0.65 -7.74 -3.25
CA GLN A 32 -0.54 -8.43 -1.97
C GLN A 32 -1.86 -8.32 -1.17
N LYS A 33 -2.56 -7.19 -1.31
CA LYS A 33 -3.88 -7.01 -0.69
C LYS A 33 -4.94 -7.93 -1.29
N LYS A 34 -4.95 -8.13 -2.61
CA LYS A 34 -5.84 -9.08 -3.30
C LYS A 34 -5.59 -10.50 -2.78
N GLU A 35 -4.33 -10.94 -2.72
CA GLU A 35 -3.97 -12.27 -2.21
C GLU A 35 -4.39 -12.47 -0.75
N GLU A 36 -4.19 -11.46 0.11
CA GLU A 36 -4.62 -11.49 1.51
C GLU A 36 -6.14 -11.65 1.65
N LYS A 37 -6.92 -10.93 0.84
CA LYS A 37 -8.37 -11.02 0.83
C LYS A 37 -8.87 -12.35 0.28
N LEU A 38 -8.29 -12.83 -0.82
CA LEU A 38 -8.63 -14.13 -1.40
C LEU A 38 -8.40 -15.26 -0.42
N CYS A 39 -7.25 -15.27 0.25
CA CYS A 39 -6.96 -16.28 1.28
C CYS A 39 -7.98 -16.22 2.43
N LYS A 40 -8.31 -15.01 2.91
CA LYS A 40 -9.33 -14.82 3.96
C LYS A 40 -10.71 -15.34 3.57
N MET A 41 -11.12 -15.14 2.31
CA MET A 41 -12.39 -15.66 1.81
C MET A 41 -12.39 -17.19 1.74
N GLN A 42 -11.28 -17.80 1.32
CA GLN A 42 -11.14 -19.26 1.27
C GLN A 42 -11.12 -19.90 2.66
N HIS A 43 -10.50 -19.25 3.64
CA HIS A 43 -10.31 -19.76 5.00
C HIS A 43 -11.10 -18.98 6.07
N ASN A 44 -12.33 -18.58 5.78
CA ASN A 44 -13.13 -17.61 6.56
C ASN A 44 -13.07 -17.75 8.10
N LEU A 45 -13.13 -18.96 8.66
CA LEU A 45 -13.07 -19.18 10.12
C LEU A 45 -11.66 -19.36 10.69
N PHE A 46 -10.67 -19.65 9.85
CA PHE A 46 -9.30 -20.01 10.28
C PHE A 46 -8.22 -19.21 9.56
N TRP A 47 -8.58 -18.09 8.94
CA TRP A 47 -7.68 -17.29 8.12
C TRP A 47 -6.42 -16.84 8.86
N PHE A 48 -6.53 -16.65 10.18
CA PHE A 48 -5.40 -16.25 11.03
C PHE A 48 -4.32 -17.34 11.15
N TYR A 49 -4.67 -18.61 10.88
CA TYR A 49 -3.71 -19.71 10.78
C TYR A 49 -3.19 -19.88 9.36
N TYR A 50 -4.08 -19.88 8.37
CA TYR A 50 -3.74 -20.25 6.99
C TYR A 50 -3.17 -19.08 6.16
N CYS A 51 -3.56 -17.85 6.46
CA CYS A 51 -3.21 -16.68 5.63
C CYS A 51 -2.05 -15.85 6.18
N LYS A 52 -1.23 -16.42 7.08
CA LYS A 52 -0.13 -15.70 7.74
C LYS A 52 0.86 -15.12 6.74
N GLU A 53 1.18 -15.86 5.69
CA GLU A 53 2.13 -15.44 4.66
C GLU A 53 1.61 -14.26 3.86
N GLN A 54 0.36 -14.32 3.37
CA GLN A 54 -0.26 -13.23 2.60
C GLN A 54 -0.44 -11.97 3.45
N ILE A 55 -0.79 -12.14 4.73
CA ILE A 55 -0.86 -11.01 5.68
C ILE A 55 0.52 -10.38 5.87
N SER A 56 1.57 -11.20 6.03
CA SER A 56 2.94 -10.72 6.18
C SER A 56 3.41 -10.00 4.92
N ALA A 57 3.16 -10.56 3.75
CA ALA A 57 3.51 -9.98 2.46
C ALA A 57 2.85 -8.60 2.27
N TRP A 58 1.55 -8.47 2.55
CA TRP A 58 0.87 -7.19 2.49
C TRP A 58 1.45 -6.18 3.48
N LYS A 59 1.66 -6.57 4.75
CA LYS A 59 2.25 -5.67 5.77
C LYS A 59 3.65 -5.20 5.43
N ASN A 60 4.47 -6.09 4.87
CA ASN A 60 5.84 -5.75 4.46
C ASN A 60 5.81 -4.76 3.29
N CYS A 61 4.93 -4.96 2.31
CA CYS A 61 4.75 -4.00 1.22
C CYS A 61 4.34 -2.61 1.73
N GLU A 62 3.35 -2.54 2.63
CA GLU A 62 2.92 -1.27 3.23
C GLU A 62 4.08 -0.57 3.97
N ALA A 63 4.82 -1.33 4.77
CA ALA A 63 5.96 -0.80 5.51
C ALA A 63 7.08 -0.27 4.58
N ASP A 64 7.38 -0.99 3.50
CA ASP A 64 8.35 -0.55 2.50
C ASP A 64 7.85 0.69 1.74
N ARG A 65 6.57 0.75 1.39
CA ARG A 65 5.96 1.94 0.79
C ARG A 65 6.06 3.15 1.71
N GLU A 66 5.72 3.01 2.98
CA GLU A 66 5.84 4.08 3.98
C GLU A 66 7.29 4.56 4.12
N ARG A 67 8.27 3.64 4.14
CA ARG A 67 9.70 3.99 4.16
C ARG A 67 10.11 4.82 2.95
N GLU A 68 9.68 4.44 1.74
CA GLU A 68 9.99 5.19 0.52
C GLU A 68 9.34 6.57 0.52
N ILE A 69 8.07 6.69 0.97
CA ILE A 69 7.39 7.98 1.13
C ILE A 69 8.17 8.87 2.11
N MET A 70 8.62 8.34 3.25
CA MET A 70 9.41 9.08 4.23
C MET A 70 10.77 9.52 3.67
N LYS A 71 11.45 8.68 2.88
CA LYS A 71 12.70 9.06 2.21
C LYS A 71 12.49 10.25 1.26
N ILE A 72 11.44 10.21 0.44
CA ILE A 72 11.12 11.30 -0.49
C ILE A 72 10.83 12.61 0.27
N GLN A 73 10.12 12.54 1.39
CA GLN A 73 9.86 13.72 2.23
C GLN A 73 11.15 14.29 2.83
N ASN A 74 12.06 13.44 3.31
CA ASN A 74 13.33 13.89 3.88
C ASN A 74 14.28 14.50 2.83
N PHE A 75 14.20 14.10 1.56
CA PHE A 75 14.93 14.73 0.45
C PHE A 75 14.35 16.07 -0.01
N SER A 76 13.12 16.41 0.38
CA SER A 76 12.48 17.68 0.03
C SER A 76 12.84 18.84 0.95
N LEU A 77 13.62 18.60 2.01
CA LEU A 77 14.25 19.67 2.78
C LEU A 77 15.47 20.17 2.00
N PRO A 78 15.52 21.45 1.59
CA PRO A 78 16.71 21.98 0.95
C PRO A 78 17.91 21.82 1.90
N PRO A 79 19.12 21.53 1.38
CA PRO A 79 20.32 21.42 2.21
C PRO A 79 20.47 22.66 3.09
N ILE A 80 20.84 22.44 4.35
CA ILE A 80 20.96 23.43 5.43
C ILE A 80 21.95 24.57 5.09
N GLU A 81 22.67 24.49 3.97
CA GLU A 81 23.58 25.53 3.48
C GLU A 81 22.90 26.85 3.06
N LYS A 82 21.57 26.89 2.86
CA LYS A 82 20.87 28.14 2.51
C LYS A 82 20.18 28.88 3.67
N ARG A 83 20.37 28.46 4.94
CA ARG A 83 19.78 29.16 6.10
C ARG A 83 20.65 30.26 6.74
N LYS A 84 21.83 30.56 6.18
CA LYS A 84 22.69 31.64 6.69
C LYS A 84 23.27 32.51 5.57
N LEU A 85 22.42 33.10 4.74
CA LEU A 85 22.82 34.22 3.88
C LEU A 85 21.63 35.17 3.66
N PHE A 86 20.93 35.58 4.72
CA PHE A 86 20.17 36.83 4.70
C PHE A 86 20.14 37.40 6.13
N ASN A 87 21.01 38.39 6.33
CA ASN A 87 21.14 39.38 7.41
C ASN A 87 21.20 38.89 8.87
#